data_AF-A0A2M8FUN5-F1
#
_entry.id   AF-A0A2M8FUN5-F1
#
_cell.length_a   1.000
_cell.length_b   1.000
_cell.length_c   1.000
_cell.angle_alpha   90.00
_cell.angle_beta   90.00
_cell.angle_gamma   90.00
#
_symmetry.space_group_name_H-M   'P 1'
#
loop_
_entity.id
_entity.type
_entity.pdbx_description
1 polymer ?
#
loop_
_entity_poly.entity_id
_entity_poly.type
_entity_poly.pdbx_seq_one_letter_code
_entity_poly.pdbx_strand_id
1 'polypeptide(L)'
;MKNIWNKISFIGLDGFKQNEAIYSYRETILLNRITAVIVLVVLVYLPIEVIFNSWELVGFILIELVILSLTLVWNKLKWFQFAKHYFLVLTLFILIPMVLLIPKGAGNEYFLIPASIGGVLFYKEKWKSILFFIITIILFFSLIHLREFVEPLLVVPEEKLNFFNKIFIAMSFIMVFIIIWYFKLSNEEYEKLIQLKNKQLNEINEEVTQQKDEINKQNKIVQEKNKEITDSIIYAKRIQNAILPPDKRIREHLLDSFILYIPKDIIAGDFYWMESISVIGTRNSLFRNLGK
;
A
#
# COMPACT_ATOMS: atom_id res chain seq x y z
N MET A 1 24.04 17.62 -10.83
CA MET A 1 23.06 16.73 -11.50
C MET A 1 22.06 16.03 -10.57
N LYS A 2 22.46 15.49 -9.39
CA LYS A 2 21.53 14.83 -8.43
C LYS A 2 20.27 15.65 -8.08
N ASN A 3 20.36 16.98 -8.07
CA ASN A 3 19.24 17.86 -7.67
C ASN A 3 18.18 18.03 -8.78
N ILE A 4 18.57 18.10 -10.06
CA ILE A 4 17.63 18.27 -11.19
C ILE A 4 16.93 16.95 -11.51
N TRP A 5 17.68 15.85 -11.56
CA TRP A 5 17.12 14.53 -11.84
C TRP A 5 16.08 14.10 -10.79
N ASN A 6 16.35 14.39 -9.51
CA ASN A 6 15.36 14.18 -8.45
C ASN A 6 14.13 15.05 -8.65
N LYS A 7 14.30 16.36 -8.90
CA LYS A 7 13.16 17.26 -9.15
C LYS A 7 12.26 16.76 -10.28
N ILE A 8 12.85 16.33 -11.40
CA ILE A 8 12.10 15.79 -12.54
C ILE A 8 11.38 14.49 -12.16
N SER A 9 12.07 13.57 -11.48
CA SER A 9 11.52 12.29 -11.06
C SER A 9 10.25 12.45 -10.21
N PHE A 10 10.23 13.45 -9.33
CA PHE A 10 9.16 13.65 -8.35
C PHE A 10 8.13 14.72 -8.74
N ILE A 11 8.11 15.18 -10.01
CA ILE A 11 7.08 16.12 -10.48
C ILE A 11 5.68 15.57 -10.20
N GLY A 12 4.87 16.36 -9.48
CA GLY A 12 3.48 16.02 -9.14
C GLY A 12 3.32 15.20 -7.86
N LEU A 13 4.43 14.73 -7.26
CA LEU A 13 4.44 13.88 -6.08
C LEU A 13 4.73 14.65 -4.77
N ASP A 14 4.77 15.98 -4.82
CA ASP A 14 4.94 16.82 -3.64
C ASP A 14 3.81 16.57 -2.63
N GLY A 15 4.19 16.18 -1.41
CA GLY A 15 3.25 15.89 -0.32
C GLY A 15 2.60 14.50 -0.37
N PHE A 16 2.85 13.68 -1.41
CA PHE A 16 2.41 12.29 -1.42
C PHE A 16 3.29 11.45 -0.48
N LYS A 17 2.70 10.87 0.56
CA LYS A 17 3.39 9.84 1.34
C LYS A 17 3.51 8.58 0.49
N GLN A 18 4.68 7.96 0.50
CA GLN A 18 4.97 6.72 -0.25
C GLN A 18 3.94 5.60 0.02
N ASN A 19 3.23 5.66 1.15
CA ASN A 19 2.26 4.65 1.60
C ASN A 19 0.83 4.83 1.05
N GLU A 20 0.45 5.99 0.49
CA GLU A 20 -0.96 6.27 0.16
C GLU A 20 -1.39 5.72 -1.22
N ALA A 21 -0.43 5.48 -2.13
CA ALA A 21 -0.67 4.77 -3.39
C ALA A 21 0.66 4.31 -4.00
N ILE A 22 1.35 3.36 -3.35
CA ILE A 22 2.70 2.86 -3.71
C ILE A 22 2.85 2.66 -5.23
N TYR A 23 1.83 2.10 -5.88
CA TYR A 23 1.89 1.78 -7.29
C TYR A 23 1.81 3.02 -8.20
N SER A 24 0.84 3.91 -7.97
CA SER A 24 0.70 5.15 -8.74
C SER A 24 1.92 6.05 -8.56
N TYR A 25 2.54 6.01 -7.38
CA TYR A 25 3.77 6.72 -7.07
C TYR A 25 4.95 6.23 -7.93
N ARG A 26 5.16 4.90 -7.99
CA ARG A 26 6.24 4.30 -8.80
C ARG A 26 6.06 4.51 -10.30
N GLU A 27 4.84 4.28 -10.81
CA GLU A 27 4.52 4.50 -12.22
C GLU A 27 4.81 5.95 -12.63
N THR A 28 4.44 6.92 -11.79
CA THR A 28 4.63 8.35 -12.07
C THR A 28 6.11 8.71 -12.11
N ILE A 29 6.92 8.19 -11.18
CA ILE A 29 8.38 8.40 -11.20
C ILE A 29 8.99 7.83 -12.48
N LEU A 30 8.63 6.61 -12.83
CA LEU A 30 9.12 5.96 -14.04
C LEU A 30 8.71 6.74 -15.29
N LEU A 31 7.44 7.18 -15.36
CA LEU A 31 6.89 7.98 -16.45
C LEU A 31 7.63 9.31 -16.61
N ASN A 32 7.86 10.03 -15.51
CA ASN A 32 8.61 11.28 -15.52
C ASN A 32 10.05 11.08 -16.02
N ARG A 33 10.74 10.05 -15.52
CA ARG A 33 12.11 9.73 -15.91
C ARG A 33 12.21 9.35 -17.39
N ILE A 34 11.34 8.47 -17.87
CA ILE A 34 11.32 8.03 -19.28
C ILE A 34 11.00 9.21 -20.18
N THR A 35 10.02 10.05 -19.82
CA THR A 35 9.70 11.26 -20.59
C THR A 35 10.92 12.18 -20.71
N ALA A 36 11.64 12.41 -19.61
CA ALA A 36 12.84 13.24 -19.62
C ALA A 36 13.98 12.64 -20.46
N VAL A 37 14.16 11.31 -20.44
CA VAL A 37 15.12 10.62 -21.30
C VAL A 37 14.75 10.78 -22.76
N ILE A 38 13.47 10.58 -23.13
CA ILE A 38 13.01 10.74 -24.51
C ILE A 38 13.25 12.16 -24.99
N VAL A 39 12.87 13.16 -24.18
CA VAL A 39 13.14 14.58 -24.50
C VAL A 39 14.64 14.82 -24.70
N LEU A 40 15.50 14.27 -23.84
CA LEU A 40 16.96 14.40 -23.98
C LEU A 40 17.46 13.74 -25.27
N VAL A 41 16.97 12.55 -25.62
CA VAL A 41 17.35 11.84 -26.86
C VAL A 41 16.94 12.66 -28.09
N VAL A 42 15.75 13.23 -28.09
CA VAL A 42 15.26 14.11 -29.17
C VAL A 42 16.10 15.40 -29.27
N LEU A 43 16.46 16.01 -28.14
CA LEU A 43 17.33 17.19 -28.10
C LEU A 43 18.74 16.90 -28.63
N VAL A 44 19.28 15.71 -28.37
CA VAL A 44 20.59 15.26 -28.91
C VAL A 44 20.50 14.97 -30.40
N TYR A 45 19.34 14.50 -30.88
CA TYR A 45 19.10 14.24 -32.30
C TYR A 45 18.94 15.53 -33.12
N LEU A 46 18.36 16.59 -32.55
CA LEU A 46 18.08 17.87 -33.24
C LEU A 46 19.30 18.46 -33.99
N PRO A 47 20.50 18.57 -33.40
CA PRO A 47 21.68 19.05 -34.12
C PRO A 47 22.09 18.15 -35.30
N ILE A 48 21.90 16.82 -35.18
CA ILE A 48 22.17 15.88 -36.26
C ILE A 48 21.22 16.17 -37.42
N GLU A 49 19.93 16.37 -37.13
CA GLU A 49 18.94 16.74 -38.15
C GLU A 49 19.32 18.04 -38.87
N VAL A 50 19.68 19.10 -38.12
CA VAL A 50 20.04 20.41 -38.69
C VAL A 50 21.31 20.35 -39.56
N ILE A 51 22.29 19.52 -39.20
CA ILE A 51 23.55 19.41 -39.94
C ILE A 51 23.40 18.55 -41.20
N PHE A 52 22.66 17.45 -41.10
CA PHE A 52 22.61 16.44 -42.16
C PHE A 52 21.41 16.61 -43.11
N ASN A 53 20.33 17.26 -42.68
CA ASN A 53 19.10 17.48 -43.44
C ASN A 53 18.74 18.98 -43.53
N SER A 54 17.52 19.28 -43.98
CA SER A 54 16.96 20.64 -44.09
C SER A 54 16.27 21.06 -42.78
N TRP A 55 15.96 22.36 -42.66
CA TRP A 55 15.20 22.90 -41.52
C TRP A 55 13.73 22.45 -41.48
N GLU A 56 13.27 21.71 -42.50
CA GLU A 56 11.87 21.34 -42.72
C GLU A 56 11.29 20.49 -41.58
N LEU A 57 12.09 19.59 -41.01
CA LEU A 57 11.65 18.75 -39.88
C LEU A 57 11.85 19.38 -38.51
N VAL A 58 12.67 20.42 -38.38
CA VAL A 58 13.02 20.99 -37.08
C VAL A 58 11.77 21.49 -36.36
N GLY A 59 10.89 22.19 -37.07
CA GLY A 59 9.62 22.65 -36.51
C GLY A 59 8.72 21.51 -36.04
N PHE A 60 8.65 20.43 -36.81
CA PHE A 60 7.88 19.24 -36.48
C PHE A 60 8.41 18.56 -35.21
N ILE A 61 9.73 18.34 -35.13
CA ILE A 61 10.40 17.73 -33.97
C ILE A 61 10.21 18.60 -32.71
N LEU A 62 10.25 19.93 -32.84
CA LEU A 62 10.01 20.83 -31.70
C LEU A 62 8.56 20.74 -31.20
N ILE A 63 7.59 20.65 -32.11
CA ILE A 63 6.18 20.46 -31.75
C ILE A 63 5.99 19.12 -31.02
N GLU A 64 6.57 18.03 -31.53
CA GLU A 64 6.53 16.72 -30.87
C GLU A 64 7.14 16.76 -29.47
N LEU A 65 8.28 17.44 -29.32
CA LEU A 65 8.95 17.60 -28.03
C LEU A 65 8.07 18.32 -27.01
N VAL A 66 7.40 19.40 -27.42
CA VAL A 66 6.46 20.15 -26.57
C VAL A 66 5.29 19.24 -26.16
N ILE A 67 4.69 18.56 -27.13
CA ILE A 67 3.54 17.68 -26.92
C ILE A 67 3.89 16.51 -25.99
N LEU A 68 5.05 15.88 -26.16
CA LEU A 68 5.55 14.84 -25.24
C LEU A 68 5.81 15.37 -23.83
N SER A 69 6.38 16.57 -23.73
CA SER A 69 6.69 17.23 -22.45
C SER A 69 5.44 17.58 -21.63
N LEU A 70 4.27 17.71 -22.26
CA LEU A 70 2.99 17.89 -21.56
C LEU A 70 2.67 16.73 -20.60
N THR A 71 3.26 15.54 -20.80
CA THR A 71 3.17 14.43 -19.83
C THR A 71 3.60 14.85 -18.43
N LEU A 72 4.68 15.64 -18.31
CA LEU A 72 5.15 16.16 -17.03
C LEU A 72 4.18 17.20 -16.44
N VAL A 73 3.51 17.97 -17.29
CA VAL A 73 2.49 18.94 -16.88
C VAL A 73 1.27 18.21 -16.31
N TRP A 74 0.78 17.16 -16.97
CA TRP A 74 -0.32 16.33 -16.47
C TRP A 74 0.00 15.69 -15.12
N ASN A 75 1.25 15.21 -14.94
CA ASN A 75 1.72 14.71 -13.65
C ASN A 75 1.77 15.82 -12.59
N LYS A 76 2.23 17.03 -12.94
CA LYS A 76 2.21 18.19 -12.05
C LYS A 76 0.78 18.56 -11.60
N LEU A 77 -0.20 18.41 -12.49
CA LEU A 77 -1.63 18.59 -12.20
C LEU A 77 -2.26 17.41 -11.43
N LYS A 78 -1.46 16.39 -11.05
CA LYS A 78 -1.89 15.19 -10.33
C LYS A 78 -2.87 14.31 -11.12
N TRP A 79 -2.95 14.47 -12.43
CA TRP A 79 -3.76 13.63 -13.32
C TRP A 79 -2.99 12.39 -13.79
N PHE A 80 -2.46 11.59 -12.86
CA PHE A 80 -1.49 10.52 -13.15
C PHE A 80 -1.99 9.47 -14.14
N GLN A 81 -3.24 9.02 -13.97
CA GLN A 81 -3.81 8.02 -14.89
C GLN A 81 -3.98 8.61 -16.29
N PHE A 82 -4.43 9.86 -16.40
CA PHE A 82 -4.53 10.54 -17.70
C PHE A 82 -3.14 10.71 -18.33
N ALA A 83 -2.16 11.20 -17.57
CA ALA A 83 -0.78 11.39 -18.04
C ALA A 83 -0.18 10.11 -18.61
N LYS A 84 -0.43 8.95 -17.96
CA LYS A 84 0.00 7.64 -18.44
C LYS A 84 -0.62 7.28 -19.79
N HIS A 85 -1.95 7.35 -19.91
CA HIS A 85 -2.63 6.99 -21.16
C HIS A 85 -2.30 7.99 -22.27
N TYR A 86 -2.23 9.28 -21.94
CA TYR A 86 -1.74 10.34 -22.80
C TYR A 86 -0.37 9.97 -23.36
N PHE A 87 0.62 9.69 -22.51
CA PHE A 87 1.97 9.33 -22.93
C PHE A 87 1.99 8.10 -23.86
N LEU A 88 1.30 7.02 -23.49
CA LEU A 88 1.28 5.78 -24.28
C LEU A 88 0.65 5.96 -25.65
N VAL A 89 -0.53 6.59 -25.72
CA VAL A 89 -1.25 6.81 -26.98
C VAL A 89 -0.53 7.83 -27.85
N LEU A 90 -0.08 8.92 -27.24
CA LEU A 90 0.60 9.99 -27.95
C LEU A 90 1.92 9.52 -28.56
N THR A 91 2.70 8.69 -27.85
CA THR A 91 3.96 8.15 -28.39
C THR A 91 3.70 7.36 -29.66
N LEU A 92 2.64 6.55 -29.71
CA LEU A 92 2.28 5.82 -30.93
C LEU A 92 1.78 6.76 -32.03
N PHE A 93 0.96 7.75 -31.66
CA PHE A 93 0.42 8.72 -32.61
C PHE A 93 1.50 9.56 -33.28
N ILE A 94 2.50 10.01 -32.51
CA ILE A 94 3.65 10.79 -33.00
C ILE A 94 4.52 9.95 -33.96
N LEU A 95 4.68 8.66 -33.69
CA LEU A 95 5.48 7.78 -34.56
C LEU A 95 4.85 7.56 -35.94
N ILE A 96 3.53 7.73 -36.11
CA ILE A 96 2.87 7.55 -37.41
C ILE A 96 3.40 8.51 -38.48
N PRO A 97 3.26 9.85 -38.35
CA PRO A 97 3.83 10.79 -39.31
C PRO A 97 5.35 10.69 -39.36
N MET A 98 6.03 10.44 -38.23
CA MET A 98 7.49 10.23 -38.24
C MET A 98 7.88 9.11 -39.22
N VAL A 99 7.17 7.98 -39.20
CA VAL A 99 7.40 6.84 -40.11
C VAL A 99 6.99 7.17 -41.54
N LEU A 100 5.86 7.83 -41.78
CA LEU A 100 5.36 8.04 -43.14
C LEU A 100 6.08 9.17 -43.90
N LEU A 101 6.59 10.20 -43.21
CA LEU A 101 7.17 11.39 -43.85
C LEU A 101 8.62 11.19 -44.32
N ILE A 102 9.33 10.20 -43.78
CA ILE A 102 10.73 9.90 -44.08
C ILE A 102 10.82 8.72 -45.06
N PRO A 103 11.70 8.77 -46.08
CA PRO A 103 11.81 7.73 -47.10
C PRO A 103 12.13 6.35 -46.51
N LYS A 104 11.62 5.31 -47.19
CA LYS A 104 11.86 3.90 -46.85
C LYS A 104 13.37 3.64 -46.76
N GLY A 105 13.78 2.86 -45.75
CA GLY A 105 15.17 2.51 -45.51
C GLY A 105 15.87 3.40 -44.48
N ALA A 106 15.27 4.52 -44.08
CA ALA A 106 15.85 5.37 -43.05
C ALA A 106 15.92 4.67 -41.68
N GLY A 107 15.03 3.73 -41.34
CA GLY A 107 15.08 2.93 -40.10
C GLY A 107 14.37 3.57 -38.89
N ASN A 108 13.68 4.68 -39.07
CA ASN A 108 12.88 5.35 -38.05
C ASN A 108 11.71 4.50 -37.53
N GLU A 109 11.23 3.52 -38.30
CA GLU A 109 10.25 2.53 -37.83
C GLU A 109 10.71 1.74 -36.60
N TYR A 110 12.03 1.61 -36.36
CA TYR A 110 12.56 0.87 -35.22
C TYR A 110 12.24 1.52 -33.86
N PHE A 111 11.85 2.80 -33.82
CA PHE A 111 11.38 3.44 -32.58
C PHE A 111 10.06 2.87 -32.05
N LEU A 112 9.30 2.11 -32.86
CA LEU A 112 8.15 1.35 -32.37
C LEU A 112 8.55 0.20 -31.44
N ILE A 113 9.79 -0.30 -31.52
CA ILE A 113 10.31 -1.36 -30.64
C ILE A 113 10.33 -0.90 -29.17
N PRO A 114 11.05 0.17 -28.78
CA PRO A 114 10.98 0.66 -27.40
C PRO A 114 9.57 1.14 -27.01
N ALA A 115 8.77 1.68 -27.96
CA ALA A 115 7.40 2.07 -27.68
C ALA A 115 6.52 0.86 -27.26
N SER A 116 6.71 -0.31 -27.88
CA SER A 116 5.97 -1.55 -27.57
C SER A 116 6.14 -2.02 -26.11
N ILE A 117 7.27 -1.70 -25.48
CA ILE A 117 7.59 -2.05 -24.09
C ILE A 117 6.75 -1.21 -23.11
N GLY A 118 6.24 -0.05 -23.54
CA GLY A 118 5.43 0.86 -22.71
C GLY A 118 4.25 0.14 -22.02
N GLY A 119 3.58 -0.77 -22.71
CA GLY A 119 2.48 -1.54 -22.13
C GLY A 119 2.90 -2.41 -20.94
N VAL A 120 4.10 -3.01 -20.98
CA VAL A 120 4.65 -3.84 -19.90
C VAL A 120 5.08 -2.98 -18.71
N LEU A 121 5.58 -1.76 -18.96
CA LEU A 121 6.06 -0.87 -17.91
C LEU A 121 4.94 -0.24 -17.09
N PHE A 122 3.78 0.02 -17.73
CA PHE A 122 2.77 0.92 -17.18
C PHE A 122 1.38 0.29 -16.98
N TYR A 123 1.11 -0.92 -17.48
CA TYR A 123 -0.11 -1.65 -17.14
C TYR A 123 0.15 -2.70 -16.07
N LYS A 124 -0.73 -2.74 -15.07
CA LYS A 124 -0.76 -3.80 -14.04
C LYS A 124 -1.19 -5.12 -14.64
N GLU A 125 -2.24 -5.05 -15.44
CA GLU A 125 -2.92 -6.20 -15.97
C GLU A 125 -2.15 -6.74 -17.16
N LYS A 126 -1.61 -7.96 -17.03
CA LYS A 126 -0.81 -8.63 -18.08
C LYS A 126 -1.50 -8.60 -19.45
N TRP A 127 -2.82 -8.78 -19.47
CA TRP A 127 -3.59 -8.76 -20.72
C TRP A 127 -3.57 -7.39 -21.41
N LYS A 128 -3.59 -6.27 -20.66
CA LYS A 128 -3.48 -4.91 -21.23
C LYS A 128 -2.09 -4.68 -21.82
N SER A 129 -1.05 -5.17 -21.17
CA SER A 129 0.32 -5.13 -21.70
C SER A 129 0.45 -5.93 -22.99
N ILE A 130 -0.10 -7.15 -23.03
CA ILE A 130 -0.10 -8.01 -24.22
C ILE A 130 -0.91 -7.36 -25.34
N LEU A 131 -2.11 -6.84 -25.04
CA LEU A 131 -2.94 -6.14 -26.01
C LEU A 131 -2.22 -4.93 -26.60
N PHE A 132 -1.61 -4.10 -25.75
CA PHE A 132 -0.82 -2.95 -26.21
C PHE A 132 0.33 -3.38 -27.12
N PHE A 133 1.06 -4.43 -26.74
CA PHE A 133 2.14 -5.00 -27.56
C PHE A 133 1.62 -5.48 -28.93
N ILE A 134 0.49 -6.19 -28.97
CA ILE A 134 -0.14 -6.64 -30.22
C ILE A 134 -0.55 -5.43 -31.08
N ILE A 135 -1.15 -4.40 -30.48
CA ILE A 135 -1.51 -3.15 -31.19
C ILE A 135 -0.27 -2.51 -31.81
N THR A 136 0.85 -2.45 -31.08
CA THR A 136 2.10 -1.88 -31.62
C THR A 136 2.71 -2.72 -32.74
N ILE A 137 2.59 -4.05 -32.70
CA ILE A 137 3.03 -4.93 -33.78
C ILE A 137 2.17 -4.73 -35.03
N ILE A 138 0.85 -4.69 -34.86
CA ILE A 138 -0.08 -4.43 -35.98
C ILE A 138 0.25 -3.07 -36.58
N LEU A 139 0.39 -2.04 -35.75
CA LEU A 139 0.77 -0.70 -36.20
C LEU A 139 2.10 -0.70 -36.96
N PHE A 140 3.11 -1.42 -36.48
CA PHE A 140 4.41 -1.54 -37.15
C PHE A 140 4.29 -2.09 -38.58
N PHE A 141 3.61 -3.23 -38.75
CA PHE A 141 3.43 -3.81 -40.08
C PHE A 141 2.50 -2.98 -40.97
N SER A 142 1.43 -2.40 -40.39
CA SER A 142 0.53 -1.51 -41.12
C SER A 142 1.25 -0.27 -41.64
N LEU A 143 2.13 0.35 -40.86
CA LEU A 143 2.89 1.52 -41.30
C LEU A 143 3.92 1.17 -42.38
N ILE A 144 4.58 0.02 -42.28
CA ILE A 144 5.50 -0.45 -43.33
C ILE A 144 4.75 -0.64 -44.65
N HIS A 145 3.56 -1.24 -44.60
CA HIS A 145 2.74 -1.45 -45.78
C HIS A 145 2.19 -0.13 -46.35
N LEU A 146 1.67 0.76 -45.48
CA LEU A 146 1.16 2.07 -45.89
C LEU A 146 2.24 2.94 -46.54
N ARG A 147 3.50 2.83 -46.10
CA ARG A 147 4.63 3.55 -46.68
C ARG A 147 4.87 3.20 -48.15
N GLU A 148 4.39 2.07 -48.66
CA GLU A 148 4.46 1.74 -50.09
C GLU A 148 3.52 2.60 -50.96
N PHE A 149 2.51 3.21 -50.34
CA PHE A 149 1.48 4.01 -51.00
C PHE A 149 1.59 5.52 -50.69
N VAL A 150 2.47 5.91 -49.77
CA VAL A 150 2.64 7.30 -49.33
C VAL A 150 3.99 7.81 -49.81
N GLU A 151 3.96 8.87 -50.62
CA GLU A 151 5.18 9.55 -51.03
C GLU A 151 5.82 10.27 -49.83
N PRO A 152 7.15 10.12 -49.62
CA PRO A 152 7.83 10.77 -48.51
C PRO A 152 7.87 12.29 -48.75
N LEU A 153 7.71 13.05 -47.67
CA LEU A 153 7.85 14.51 -47.73
C LEU A 153 9.31 14.92 -47.99
N LEU A 154 10.26 14.12 -47.53
CA LEU A 154 11.68 14.39 -47.65
C LEU A 154 12.31 13.53 -48.74
N VAL A 155 13.09 14.18 -49.61
CA VAL A 155 13.98 13.51 -50.54
C VAL A 155 15.37 13.44 -49.91
N VAL A 156 15.71 12.27 -49.36
CA VAL A 156 17.02 12.01 -48.75
C VAL A 156 17.89 11.22 -49.73
N PRO A 157 19.12 11.67 -50.06
CA PRO A 157 20.04 10.91 -50.89
C PRO A 157 20.31 9.50 -50.33
N GLU A 158 20.41 8.50 -51.20
CA GLU A 158 20.63 7.09 -50.80
C GLU A 158 21.87 6.90 -49.91
N GLU A 159 22.93 7.68 -50.15
CA GLU A 159 24.16 7.64 -49.36
C GLU A 159 23.92 8.01 -47.87
N LYS A 160 23.00 8.95 -47.60
CA LYS A 160 22.64 9.36 -46.24
C LYS A 160 21.68 8.37 -45.58
N LEU A 161 20.88 7.67 -46.36
CA LEU A 161 19.87 6.73 -45.86
C LEU A 161 20.50 5.59 -45.04
N ASN A 162 21.60 5.02 -45.53
CA ASN A 162 22.34 3.97 -44.83
C ASN A 162 22.97 4.46 -43.52
N PHE A 163 23.37 5.75 -43.47
CA PHE A 163 23.90 6.36 -42.26
C PHE A 163 22.81 6.54 -41.20
N PHE A 164 21.66 7.12 -41.57
CA PHE A 164 20.51 7.28 -40.67
C PHE A 164 19.96 5.95 -40.17
N ASN A 165 19.92 4.92 -41.03
CA ASN A 165 19.51 3.57 -40.64
C ASN A 165 20.32 3.03 -39.47
N LYS A 166 21.66 3.11 -39.57
CA LYS A 166 22.57 2.68 -38.50
C LYS A 166 22.36 3.50 -37.22
N ILE A 167 22.14 4.81 -37.34
CA ILE A 167 21.86 5.69 -36.20
C ILE A 167 20.56 5.30 -35.51
N PHE A 168 19.44 5.15 -36.23
CA PHE A 168 18.16 4.84 -35.61
C PHE A 168 18.11 3.44 -35.01
N ILE A 169 18.78 2.45 -35.62
CA ILE A 169 18.99 1.14 -34.99
C ILE A 169 19.74 1.31 -33.67
N ALA A 170 20.88 2.01 -33.66
CA ALA A 170 21.67 2.23 -32.45
C ALA A 170 20.87 2.98 -31.37
N MET A 171 20.15 4.04 -31.75
CA MET A 171 19.27 4.78 -30.83
C MET A 171 18.16 3.90 -30.26
N SER A 172 17.56 3.02 -31.06
CA SER A 172 16.51 2.10 -30.61
C SER A 172 17.06 1.11 -29.57
N PHE A 173 18.24 0.53 -29.82
CA PHE A 173 18.91 -0.34 -28.84
C PHE A 173 19.29 0.40 -27.55
N ILE A 174 19.85 1.60 -27.67
CA ILE A 174 20.20 2.45 -26.53
C ILE A 174 18.94 2.79 -25.71
N MET A 175 17.83 3.11 -26.37
CA MET A 175 16.57 3.43 -25.72
C MET A 175 16.00 2.23 -24.96
N VAL A 176 15.98 1.04 -25.58
CA VAL A 176 15.59 -0.21 -24.90
C VAL A 176 16.49 -0.49 -23.69
N PHE A 177 17.82 -0.37 -23.86
CA PHE A 177 18.78 -0.56 -22.78
C PHE A 177 18.53 0.41 -21.62
N ILE A 178 18.38 1.72 -21.90
CA ILE A 178 18.12 2.74 -20.88
C ILE A 178 16.80 2.46 -20.15
N ILE A 179 15.73 2.11 -20.88
CA ILE A 179 14.43 1.76 -20.30
C ILE A 179 14.56 0.56 -19.35
N ILE A 180 15.19 -0.52 -19.79
CA ILE A 180 15.39 -1.74 -18.98
C ILE A 180 16.29 -1.45 -17.77
N TRP A 181 17.38 -0.71 -17.98
CA TRP A 181 18.30 -0.31 -16.92
C TRP A 181 17.58 0.51 -15.84
N TYR A 182 16.77 1.48 -16.23
CA TYR A 182 15.96 2.26 -15.28
C TYR A 182 14.93 1.42 -14.55
N PHE A 183 14.26 0.51 -15.25
CA PHE A 183 13.31 -0.42 -14.64
C PHE A 183 14.00 -1.31 -13.60
N LYS A 184 15.19 -1.84 -13.92
CA LYS A 184 16.01 -2.65 -13.00
C LYS A 184 16.41 -1.85 -11.76
N LEU A 185 16.99 -0.66 -11.93
CA LEU A 185 17.37 0.21 -10.81
C LEU A 185 16.17 0.54 -9.91
N SER A 186 15.01 0.83 -10.50
CA SER A 186 13.80 1.11 -9.73
C SER A 186 13.29 -0.11 -8.96
N ASN A 187 13.51 -1.32 -9.46
CA ASN A 187 13.13 -2.55 -8.76
C ASN A 187 14.09 -2.85 -7.59
N GLU A 188 15.39 -2.64 -7.75
CA GLU A 188 16.36 -2.85 -6.67
C GLU A 188 16.12 -1.94 -5.45
N GLU A 189 15.80 -0.65 -5.69
CA GLU A 189 15.42 0.27 -4.60
C GLU A 189 14.15 -0.20 -3.87
N TYR A 190 13.22 -0.78 -4.61
CA TYR A 190 11.95 -1.27 -4.07
C TYR A 190 12.13 -2.57 -3.27
N GLU A 191 12.97 -3.49 -3.74
CA GLU A 191 13.31 -4.71 -3.00
C GLU A 191 13.92 -4.38 -1.64
N LYS A 192 14.85 -3.41 -1.59
CA LYS A 192 15.44 -2.93 -0.32
C LYS A 192 14.39 -2.35 0.62
N LEU A 193 13.44 -1.56 0.09
CA LEU A 193 12.35 -1.00 0.88
C LEU A 193 11.44 -2.08 1.46
N ILE A 194 11.08 -3.09 0.65
CA ILE A 194 10.28 -4.24 1.11
C ILE A 194 11.02 -5.00 2.21
N GLN A 195 12.31 -5.26 2.05
CA GLN A 195 13.10 -5.97 3.07
C GLN A 195 13.11 -5.21 4.39
N LEU A 196 13.32 -3.89 4.35
CA LEU A 196 13.27 -3.06 5.56
C LEU A 196 11.88 -3.10 6.21
N LYS A 197 10.81 -3.02 5.42
CA LYS A 197 9.44 -3.09 5.93
C LYS A 197 9.11 -4.44 6.54
N ASN A 198 9.55 -5.54 5.93
CA ASN A 198 9.37 -6.88 6.48
C ASN A 198 10.13 -7.07 7.78
N LYS A 199 11.34 -6.51 7.91
CA LYS A 199 12.10 -6.53 9.16
C LYS A 199 11.33 -5.80 10.27
N GLN A 200 10.85 -4.58 10.00
CA GLN A 200 10.03 -3.81 10.95
C GLN A 200 8.74 -4.56 11.34
N LEU A 201 8.08 -5.19 10.36
CA LEU A 201 6.86 -5.96 10.61
C LEU A 201 7.14 -7.16 11.52
N ASN A 202 8.27 -7.85 11.33
CA ASN A 202 8.66 -8.98 12.17
C ASN A 202 8.97 -8.54 13.61
N GLU A 203 9.69 -7.42 13.79
CA GLU A 203 9.97 -6.85 15.11
C GLU A 203 8.66 -6.50 15.85
N ILE A 204 7.71 -5.86 15.16
CA ILE A 204 6.38 -5.55 15.72
C ILE A 204 5.61 -6.83 16.06
N ASN A 205 5.65 -7.84 15.20
CA ASN A 205 4.95 -9.11 15.45
C ASN A 205 5.54 -9.86 16.66
N GLU A 206 6.86 -9.82 16.84
CA GLU A 206 7.52 -10.38 18.03
C GLU A 206 7.07 -9.65 19.30
N GLU A 207 7.07 -8.33 19.29
CA GLU A 207 6.60 -7.51 20.42
C GLU A 207 5.13 -7.80 20.76
N VAL A 208 4.25 -7.82 19.75
CA VAL A 208 2.83 -8.14 19.92
C VAL A 208 2.63 -9.56 20.48
N THR A 209 3.45 -10.51 20.05
CA THR A 209 3.41 -11.88 20.57
C THR A 209 3.82 -11.93 22.03
N GLN A 210 4.89 -11.22 22.42
CA GLN A 210 5.33 -11.12 23.82
C GLN A 210 4.27 -10.47 24.71
N GLN A 211 3.68 -9.36 24.27
CA GLN A 211 2.60 -8.69 25.00
C GLN A 211 1.38 -9.61 25.17
N LYS A 212 1.03 -10.36 24.13
CA LYS A 212 -0.07 -11.33 24.19
C LYS A 212 0.22 -12.45 25.19
N ASP A 213 1.44 -12.98 25.23
CA ASP A 213 1.83 -14.00 26.19
C ASP A 213 1.82 -13.47 27.63
N GLU A 214 2.23 -12.22 27.84
CA GLU A 214 2.15 -11.56 29.15
C GLU A 214 0.69 -11.38 29.60
N ILE A 215 -0.18 -10.87 28.72
CA ILE A 215 -1.61 -10.73 28.97
C ILE A 215 -2.23 -12.10 29.32
N ASN A 216 -1.87 -13.16 28.60
CA ASN A 216 -2.35 -14.50 28.89
C ASN A 216 -1.91 -15.00 30.27
N LYS A 217 -0.66 -14.73 30.67
CA LYS A 217 -0.16 -15.07 32.02
C LYS A 217 -0.91 -14.28 33.10
N GLN A 218 -1.09 -12.98 32.92
CA GLN A 218 -1.84 -12.13 33.85
C GLN A 218 -3.29 -12.61 33.98
N ASN A 219 -3.96 -12.94 32.87
CA ASN A 219 -5.32 -13.49 32.87
C ASN A 219 -5.41 -14.80 33.67
N LYS A 220 -4.42 -15.69 33.52
CA LYS A 220 -4.38 -16.95 34.28
C LYS A 220 -4.25 -16.69 35.79
N ILE A 221 -3.38 -15.78 36.20
CA ILE A 221 -3.22 -15.38 37.61
C ILE A 221 -4.52 -14.80 38.16
N VAL A 222 -5.18 -13.91 37.40
CA VAL A 222 -6.45 -13.31 37.79
C VAL A 222 -7.54 -14.38 37.94
N GLN A 223 -7.61 -15.35 37.04
CA GLN A 223 -8.55 -16.48 37.13
C GLN A 223 -8.28 -17.35 38.37
N GLU A 224 -7.02 -17.68 38.65
CA GLU A 224 -6.63 -18.46 39.83
C GLU A 224 -6.99 -17.70 41.12
N LYS A 225 -6.67 -16.39 41.21
CA LYS A 225 -7.01 -15.56 42.37
C LYS A 225 -8.51 -15.40 42.56
N ASN A 226 -9.26 -15.20 41.49
CA ASN A 226 -10.73 -15.15 41.57
C ASN A 226 -11.30 -16.47 42.08
N LYS A 227 -10.74 -17.61 41.65
CA LYS A 227 -11.14 -18.93 42.16
C LYS A 227 -10.82 -19.07 43.65
N GLU A 228 -9.61 -18.74 44.08
CA GLU A 228 -9.20 -18.79 45.49
C GLU A 228 -10.10 -17.92 46.39
N ILE A 229 -10.42 -16.70 45.94
CA ILE A 229 -11.32 -15.79 46.65
C ILE A 229 -12.72 -16.39 46.73
N THR A 230 -13.25 -16.91 45.62
CA THR A 230 -14.57 -17.53 45.57
C THR A 230 -14.64 -18.75 46.50
N ASP A 231 -13.62 -19.61 46.48
CA ASP A 231 -13.53 -20.79 47.35
C ASP A 231 -13.44 -20.38 48.83
N SER A 232 -12.71 -19.31 49.15
CA SER A 232 -12.62 -18.75 50.51
C SER A 232 -13.97 -18.21 50.99
N ILE A 233 -14.71 -17.51 50.12
CA ILE A 233 -16.06 -17.01 50.43
C ILE A 233 -17.03 -18.17 50.65
N ILE A 234 -16.96 -19.22 49.82
CA ILE A 234 -17.77 -20.44 49.99
C ILE A 234 -17.44 -21.13 51.32
N TYR A 235 -16.15 -21.21 51.69
CA TYR A 235 -15.73 -21.78 52.97
C TYR A 235 -16.25 -20.95 54.16
N ALA A 236 -16.14 -19.63 54.11
CA ALA A 236 -16.70 -18.74 55.14
C ALA A 236 -18.23 -18.94 55.30
N LYS A 237 -18.96 -19.14 54.20
CA LYS A 237 -20.40 -19.49 54.24
C LYS A 237 -20.64 -20.79 55.01
N ARG A 238 -19.78 -21.81 54.85
CA ARG A 238 -19.89 -23.07 55.61
C ARG A 238 -19.69 -22.86 57.11
N ILE A 239 -18.71 -22.04 57.49
CA ILE A 239 -18.50 -21.65 58.90
C ILE A 239 -19.71 -20.90 59.44
N GLN A 240 -20.21 -19.89 58.71
CA GLN A 240 -21.40 -19.14 59.08
C GLN A 240 -22.57 -20.09 59.36
N ASN A 241 -22.88 -21.00 58.43
CA ASN A 241 -23.95 -21.97 58.58
C ASN A 241 -23.76 -22.93 59.78
N ALA A 242 -22.51 -23.23 60.17
CA ALA A 242 -22.22 -24.09 61.31
C ALA A 242 -22.37 -23.39 62.67
N ILE A 243 -22.24 -22.05 62.70
CA ILE A 243 -22.41 -21.24 63.92
C ILE A 243 -23.88 -20.90 64.16
N LEU A 244 -24.67 -20.73 63.08
CA LEU A 244 -26.09 -20.41 63.21
C LEU A 244 -26.84 -21.56 63.91
N PRO A 245 -27.74 -21.27 64.86
CA PRO A 245 -28.52 -22.30 65.52
C PRO A 245 -29.35 -23.07 64.49
N PRO A 246 -29.33 -24.42 64.51
CA PRO A 246 -30.12 -25.20 63.58
C PRO A 246 -31.60 -24.94 63.83
N ASP A 247 -32.39 -24.78 62.76
CA ASP A 247 -33.80 -24.43 62.86
C ASP A 247 -34.61 -25.32 63.82
N LYS A 248 -34.22 -26.60 63.92
CA LYS A 248 -34.84 -27.56 64.84
C LYS A 248 -34.73 -27.10 66.30
N ARG A 249 -33.55 -26.63 66.72
CA ARG A 249 -33.29 -26.15 68.09
C ARG A 249 -34.12 -24.89 68.39
N ILE A 250 -34.29 -24.01 67.41
CA ILE A 250 -35.12 -22.80 67.54
C ILE A 250 -36.60 -23.18 67.66
N ARG A 251 -37.10 -24.06 66.78
CA ARG A 251 -38.50 -24.53 66.80
C ARG A 251 -38.86 -25.31 68.07
N GLU A 252 -37.90 -26.00 68.70
CA GLU A 252 -38.12 -26.70 69.98
C GLU A 252 -38.34 -25.74 71.16
N HIS A 253 -37.78 -24.53 71.13
CA HIS A 253 -37.84 -23.56 72.24
C HIS A 253 -38.76 -22.34 71.94
N LEU A 254 -39.06 -22.07 70.67
CA LEU A 254 -39.92 -20.98 70.18
C LEU A 254 -40.88 -21.53 69.12
N LEU A 255 -42.02 -22.08 69.57
CA LEU A 255 -42.97 -22.82 68.74
C LEU A 255 -43.63 -21.97 67.63
N ASP A 256 -43.96 -20.70 67.91
CA ASP A 256 -44.58 -19.77 66.94
C ASP A 256 -43.56 -18.75 66.40
N SER A 257 -42.45 -19.24 65.83
CA SER A 257 -41.39 -18.38 65.28
C SER A 257 -40.93 -18.79 63.88
N PHE A 258 -40.36 -17.84 63.13
CA PHE A 258 -39.70 -18.09 61.84
C PHE A 258 -38.43 -17.23 61.72
N ILE A 259 -37.50 -17.70 60.88
CA ILE A 259 -36.24 -17.02 60.59
C ILE A 259 -36.24 -16.64 59.13
N LEU A 260 -36.04 -15.35 58.84
CA LEU A 260 -35.85 -14.85 57.48
C LEU A 260 -34.39 -14.43 57.32
N TYR A 261 -33.59 -15.26 56.64
CA TYR A 261 -32.17 -15.00 56.42
C TYR A 261 -31.84 -15.08 54.93
N ILE A 262 -31.78 -13.92 54.27
CA ILE A 262 -31.56 -13.81 52.82
C ILE A 262 -30.25 -13.03 52.59
N PRO A 263 -29.13 -13.71 52.29
CA PRO A 263 -27.89 -13.01 51.97
C PRO A 263 -27.98 -12.31 50.60
N LYS A 264 -27.32 -11.15 50.48
CA LYS A 264 -27.20 -10.40 49.22
C LYS A 264 -26.30 -11.10 48.20
N ASP A 265 -25.21 -11.71 48.65
CA ASP A 265 -24.23 -12.46 47.86
C ASP A 265 -24.08 -13.89 48.43
N ILE A 266 -22.93 -14.56 48.19
CA ILE A 266 -22.68 -15.93 48.65
C ILE A 266 -22.81 -16.05 50.18
N ILE A 267 -22.41 -15.02 50.94
CA ILE A 267 -22.46 -14.96 52.41
C ILE A 267 -23.09 -13.62 52.85
N ALA A 268 -23.78 -13.59 53.99
CA ALA A 268 -24.27 -12.35 54.62
C ALA A 268 -23.37 -11.91 55.78
N GLY A 269 -23.42 -10.62 56.15
CA GLY A 269 -22.71 -10.08 57.31
C GLY A 269 -23.48 -10.25 58.63
N ASP A 270 -24.78 -10.52 58.57
CA ASP A 270 -25.66 -10.62 59.73
C ASP A 270 -25.60 -12.02 60.35
N PHE A 271 -25.75 -12.14 61.67
CA PHE A 271 -25.78 -13.41 62.39
C PHE A 271 -26.84 -13.37 63.50
N TYR A 272 -27.50 -14.50 63.74
CA TYR A 272 -28.40 -14.68 64.88
C TYR A 272 -27.93 -15.86 65.74
N TRP A 273 -28.19 -15.79 67.05
CA TRP A 273 -27.84 -16.84 68.00
C TRP A 273 -28.98 -17.05 69.01
N MET A 274 -29.00 -18.21 69.67
CA MET A 274 -29.99 -18.57 70.69
C MET A 274 -29.32 -19.40 71.78
N GLU A 275 -29.55 -19.02 73.04
CA GLU A 275 -29.10 -19.77 74.22
C GLU A 275 -30.27 -19.97 75.19
N SER A 276 -30.33 -21.13 75.84
CA SER A 276 -31.34 -21.36 76.88
C SER A 276 -30.73 -21.03 78.24
N ILE A 277 -31.41 -20.18 79.01
CA ILE A 277 -30.95 -19.77 80.34
C ILE A 277 -31.79 -20.51 81.37
N SER A 278 -31.15 -21.36 82.18
CA SER A 278 -31.76 -21.94 83.36
C SER A 278 -31.79 -20.90 84.48
N VAL A 279 -32.94 -20.23 84.66
CA VAL A 279 -33.13 -19.27 85.75
C VAL A 279 -33.28 -20.04 87.07
N ILE A 280 -32.20 -20.15 87.84
CA ILE A 280 -32.27 -20.49 89.27
C ILE A 280 -32.67 -19.19 89.98
N GLY A 281 -33.94 -19.12 90.40
CA GLY A 281 -34.64 -17.86 90.66
C GLY A 281 -34.07 -16.96 91.74
N THR A 282 -34.11 -15.64 91.50
CA THR A 282 -35.02 -14.73 92.22
C THR A 282 -35.20 -13.40 91.48
N ARG A 283 -36.38 -12.81 91.71
CA ARG A 283 -37.07 -11.66 91.10
C ARG A 283 -36.28 -10.38 90.76
N ASN A 284 -36.78 -9.71 89.71
CA ASN A 284 -36.79 -8.27 89.41
C ASN A 284 -35.46 -7.55 89.10
N SER A 285 -35.21 -7.21 87.83
CA SER A 285 -35.44 -5.84 87.30
C SER A 285 -34.76 -5.58 85.95
N LEU A 286 -35.53 -4.94 85.07
CA LEU A 286 -35.17 -3.89 84.11
C LEU A 286 -34.04 -4.13 83.08
N PHE A 287 -34.47 -4.14 81.82
CA PHE A 287 -33.67 -3.99 80.60
C PHE A 287 -32.60 -2.89 80.70
N ARG A 288 -31.40 -3.17 80.18
CA ARG A 288 -30.54 -2.12 79.61
C ARG A 288 -29.95 -2.58 78.28
N ASN A 289 -30.44 -1.93 77.24
CA ASN A 289 -29.92 -1.93 75.89
C ASN A 289 -28.51 -1.29 75.90
N LEU A 290 -27.51 -1.99 75.37
CA LEU A 290 -26.19 -1.44 75.03
C LEU A 290 -25.84 -1.90 73.62
N GLY A 291 -26.49 -1.31 72.63
CA GLY A 291 -26.07 -1.30 71.24
C GLY A 291 -25.45 0.05 70.91
N LYS A 292 -24.22 0.01 70.40
CA LYS A 292 -23.43 1.13 69.88
C LYS A 292 -24.01 1.68 68.57
#